data_AF-A0A0S8CKW3-F1
#
_entry.id   AF-A0A0S8CKW3-F1
#
_cell.length_a   1.000
_cell.length_b   1.000
_cell.length_c   1.000
_cell.angle_alpha   90.00
_cell.angle_beta   90.00
_cell.angle_gamma   90.00
#
_symmetry.space_group_name_H-M   'P 1'
#
loop_
_entity.id
_entity.type
_entity.pdbx_description
1 polymer ?
#
loop_
_entity_poly.entity_id
_entity_poly.type
_entity_poly.pdbx_seq_one_letter_code
_entity_poly.pdbx_strand_id
1 'polypeptide(L)' 'MEMGSKQKVENIKPDGEIYSCPNCAYTDGFHVSFKIGDNSRKAEIYLICPNCHSRFRINWQADLPQGVQ' A
#
# COMPACT_ATOMS: atom_id res chain seq x y z
N MET A 1 23.67 10.91 3.07
CA MET A 1 22.24 11.26 3.19
C MET A 1 21.49 9.99 3.50
N GLU A 2 21.22 9.73 4.77
CA GLU A 2 20.56 8.51 5.24
C GLU A 2 19.05 8.65 5.07
N MET A 3 18.53 8.24 3.90
CA MET A 3 17.10 8.15 3.64
C MET A 3 16.57 6.83 4.21
N GLY A 4 16.35 6.82 5.53
CA GLY A 4 15.76 5.70 6.26
C GLY A 4 14.54 6.15 7.03
N SER A 5 13.55 6.73 6.35
CA SER A 5 12.29 7.12 6.97
C SER A 5 11.59 5.86 7.48
N LYS A 6 11.71 5.61 8.80
CA LYS A 6 10.95 4.63 9.57
C LYS A 6 9.46 4.99 9.52
N GLN A 7 8.82 4.81 8.37
CA GLN A 7 7.39 5.08 8.23
C GLN A 7 6.65 3.87 8.76
N LYS A 8 6.12 4.03 9.97
CA LYS A 8 5.11 3.17 10.58
C LYS A 8 4.10 2.80 9.48
N VAL A 9 4.04 1.53 9.12
CA VAL A 9 3.03 1.03 8.22
C VAL A 9 1.73 0.99 9.00
N GLU A 10 0.91 2.01 8.81
CA GLU A 10 -0.40 2.07 9.46
C GLU A 10 -1.39 1.14 8.76
N ASN A 11 -2.21 0.45 9.55
CA ASN A 11 -3.22 -0.46 9.01
C ASN A 11 -4.52 0.33 8.80
N ILE A 12 -4.94 0.47 7.54
CA ILE A 12 -6.24 1.04 7.21
C ILE A 12 -7.21 -0.12 6.95
N LYS A 13 -8.41 -0.07 7.53
CA LYS A 13 -9.51 -0.95 7.16
C LYS A 13 -10.35 -0.24 6.10
N PRO A 14 -10.28 -0.64 4.81
CA PRO A 14 -11.23 -0.18 3.81
C PRO A 14 -12.66 -0.54 4.19
N ASP A 15 -13.48 0.48 4.37
CA ASP A 15 -14.94 0.39 4.41
C ASP A 15 -15.47 1.29 3.29
N GLY A 16 -16.13 0.69 2.28
CA GLY A 16 -16.51 1.40 1.07
C GLY A 16 -15.31 1.80 0.19
N GLU A 17 -15.21 3.09 -0.16
CA GLU A 17 -14.17 3.65 -1.01
C GLU A 17 -13.09 4.36 -0.18
N ILE A 18 -11.82 3.93 -0.29
CA ILE A 18 -10.70 4.68 0.30
C ILE A 18 -9.97 5.48 -0.79
N TYR A 19 -10.16 6.78 -0.76
CA TYR A 19 -9.41 7.73 -1.59
C TYR A 19 -8.75 8.85 -0.77
N SER A 20 -9.03 8.91 0.53
CA SER A 20 -8.56 9.97 1.44
C SER A 20 -7.43 9.50 2.37
N CYS A 21 -6.32 10.24 2.42
CA CYS A 21 -5.19 9.96 3.30
C CYS A 21 -5.50 10.33 4.76
N PRO A 22 -5.43 9.39 5.72
CA PRO A 22 -5.71 9.69 7.13
C PRO A 22 -4.64 10.58 7.78
N ASN A 23 -3.44 10.66 7.21
CA ASN A 23 -2.34 11.44 7.78
C ASN A 23 -2.30 12.90 7.32
N CYS A 24 -2.74 13.20 6.09
CA CYS A 24 -2.66 14.55 5.52
C CYS A 24 -3.96 15.05 4.85
N ALA A 25 -5.05 14.29 4.93
CA ALA A 25 -6.35 14.59 4.33
C ALA A 25 -6.35 14.77 2.80
N TYR A 26 -5.32 14.28 2.10
CA TYR A 26 -5.29 14.26 0.63
C TYR A 26 -6.39 13.36 0.06
N THR A 27 -7.19 13.83 -0.89
CA THR A 27 -8.41 13.15 -1.37
C THR A 27 -8.40 12.74 -2.84
N ASP A 28 -7.24 12.71 -3.50
CA ASP A 28 -7.15 12.34 -4.94
C ASP A 28 -6.75 10.86 -5.13
N GLY A 29 -6.87 10.04 -4.08
CA GLY A 29 -6.47 8.63 -4.11
C GLY A 29 -5.02 8.37 -3.68
N PHE A 30 -4.58 7.12 -3.88
CA PHE A 30 -3.27 6.62 -3.45
C PHE A 30 -2.52 5.95 -4.60
N HIS A 31 -1.19 6.02 -4.56
CA HIS A 31 -0.36 5.12 -5.36
C HIS A 31 -0.44 3.70 -4.80
N VAL A 32 -0.59 2.72 -5.67
CA VAL A 32 -0.67 1.31 -5.28
C VAL A 32 0.67 0.62 -5.54
N SER A 33 1.19 -0.06 -4.53
CA SER A 33 2.41 -0.85 -4.63
C SER A 33 2.13 -2.30 -4.26
N PHE A 34 2.62 -3.23 -5.09
CA PHE A 34 2.48 -4.66 -4.92
C PHE A 34 3.81 -5.23 -4.41
N LYS A 35 3.78 -5.89 -3.26
CA LYS A 35 4.94 -6.63 -2.74
C LYS A 35 4.70 -8.11 -2.95
N ILE A 36 5.49 -8.72 -3.82
CA ILE A 36 5.47 -10.16 -4.08
C ILE A 36 6.33 -10.83 -3.00
N GLY A 37 5.75 -11.77 -2.25
CA GLY A 37 6.51 -12.57 -1.28
C GLY A 37 7.22 -13.73 -1.97
N ASP A 38 8.39 -14.14 -1.46
CA ASP A 38 9.33 -15.11 -2.05
C ASP A 38 8.74 -16.50 -2.40
N ASN A 39 7.50 -16.81 -2.00
CA ASN A 39 6.84 -18.07 -2.36
C ASN A 39 5.29 -17.97 -2.38
N SER A 40 4.74 -16.78 -2.60
CA SER A 40 3.29 -16.56 -2.55
C SER A 40 2.76 -16.22 -3.93
N ARG A 41 1.73 -16.94 -4.39
CA ARG A 41 0.87 -16.56 -5.54
C ARG A 41 0.04 -15.29 -5.26
N LYS A 42 0.44 -14.52 -4.26
CA LYS A 42 -0.29 -13.41 -3.67
C LYS A 42 0.67 -12.27 -3.48
N ALA A 43 0.31 -11.11 -4.02
CA ALA A 43 1.03 -9.88 -3.77
C ALA A 43 0.31 -9.09 -2.67
N GLU A 44 1.05 -8.65 -1.65
CA GLU A 44 0.51 -7.73 -0.66
C GLU A 44 0.33 -6.34 -1.27
N ILE A 45 -0.84 -5.76 -1.03
CA ILE A 45 -1.18 -4.43 -1.54
C ILE A 45 -0.88 -3.39 -0.46
N TYR A 46 -0.12 -2.37 -0.86
CA TYR A 46 0.15 -1.17 -0.06
C TYR A 46 -0.39 0.06 -0.77
N LEU A 47 -0.98 0.97 0.00
CA LEU A 47 -1.39 2.30 -0.45
C LEU A 47 -0.34 3.30 -0.01
N ILE A 48 0.11 4.16 -0.91
CA ILE A 48 1.13 5.18 -0.65
C ILE A 48 0.51 6.54 -0.98
N CYS A 49 0.49 7.44 -0.01
CA CYS A 49 -0.03 8.79 -0.25
C CYS A 49 0.97 9.59 -1.11
N PRO A 50 0.55 10.18 -2.24
CA PRO A 50 1.43 11.01 -3.07
C PRO A 50 1.86 12.31 -2.37
N ASN A 51 1.06 12.82 -1.44
CA ASN A 51 1.33 14.10 -0.78
C ASN A 51 2.31 13.96 0.40
N CYS A 52 2.07 13.03 1.32
CA CYS A 52 2.90 12.87 2.52
C CYS A 52 3.84 11.65 2.48
N HIS A 53 3.79 10.85 1.39
CA HIS A 53 4.59 9.64 1.19
C HIS A 53 4.35 8.54 2.24
N SER A 54 3.32 8.68 3.08
CA SER A 54 2.96 7.68 4.08
C SER A 54 2.51 6.39 3.41
N ARG A 55 2.98 5.27 3.94
CA ARG A 55 2.66 3.92 3.46
C ARG A 55 1.67 3.24 4.39
N PHE A 56 0.59 2.74 3.82
CA PHE A 56 -0.50 2.08 4.51
C PHE A 56 -0.64 0.64 4.02
N ARG A 57 -0.86 -0.29 4.96
CA ARG A 57 -1.19 -1.68 4.66
C ARG A 57 -2.69 -1.86 4.86
N ILE A 58 -3.36 -2.34 3.83
CA ILE A 58 -4.82 -2.61 3.88
C ILE A 58 -5.14 -4.09 4.15
N ASN A 59 -4.10 -4.92 4.34
CA ASN A 59 -4.19 -6.38 4.50
C ASN A 59 -4.92 -7.07 3.34
N TRP A 60 -5.01 -6.41 2.18
CA TRP A 60 -5.49 -7.00 0.94
C TRP A 60 -4.34 -7.65 0.20
N GLN A 61 -4.70 -8.70 -0.53
CA GLN A 61 -3.77 -9.45 -1.37
C GLN A 61 -4.37 -9.59 -2.75
N ALA A 62 -3.57 -9.34 -3.78
CA ALA A 62 -3.94 -9.66 -5.15
C ALA A 62 -3.42 -11.05 -5.49
N ASP A 63 -4.29 -11.92 -6.02
CA ASP A 63 -3.85 -13.18 -6.61
C ASP A 63 -3.10 -12.88 -7.92
N LEU A 64 -1.88 -13.38 -8.02
CA LEU A 64 -1.07 -13.26 -9.23
C LEU A 64 -1.43 -14.39 -10.19
N PRO A 65 -1.62 -14.12 -11.50
CA PRO A 65 -1.88 -15.16 -12.48
C PRO A 65 -0.72 -16.16 -12.51
N GLN A 66 -1.03 -17.42 -12.81
CA GLN A 66 0.00 -18.46 -12.93
C GLN A 66 0.93 -18.11 -14.10
N GLY A 67 2.23 -17.93 -13.81
CA GLY A 67 3.28 -17.89 -14.83
C GLY A 67 3.87 -16.53 -15.17
N VAL A 68 4.15 -15.67 -14.19
CA VAL A 68 5.17 -14.63 -14.39
C VAL A 68 6.52 -15.24 -14.03
N GLN A 69 7.19 -15.78 -15.05
CA GLN A 69 8.62 -16.07 -15.07
C GLN A 69 9.41 -14.75 -15.08
#